data_AF-A0A7G5GWI0-F1
#
_entry.id   AF-A0A7G5GWI0-F1
#
_cell.length_a   1.000
_cell.length_b   1.000
_cell.length_c   1.000
_cell.angle_alpha   90.00
_cell.angle_beta   90.00
_cell.angle_gamma   90.00
#
_symmetry.space_group_name_H-M   'P 1'
#
loop_
_entity.id
_entity.type
_entity.pdbx_description
1 polymer ?
#
loop_
_entity_poly.entity_id
_entity_poly.type
_entity_poly.pdbx_seq_one_letter_code
_entity_poly.pdbx_strand_id
1 'polypeptide(L)'
;MEAQRKKLDPLVIRFVATALILANGSTTTLDVKKSLRQRGYEARQADISQWLLVICFWENWAVKDNGKHRIYSFQKFAITQPISN
;
A
#
# COMPACT_ATOMS: atom_id res chain seq x y z
N MET A 1 -12.67 26.76 -10.43
CA MET A 1 -13.04 26.44 -9.03
C MET A 1 -11.98 25.52 -8.49
N GLU A 2 -11.18 25.97 -7.52
CA GLU A 2 -10.26 25.06 -6.82
C GLU A 2 -11.09 24.09 -5.98
N ALA A 3 -11.16 22.83 -6.41
CA ALA A 3 -11.76 21.79 -5.59
C ALA A 3 -10.88 21.60 -4.35
N GLN A 4 -11.40 22.00 -3.18
CA GLN A 4 -10.73 21.79 -1.90
C GLN A 4 -10.47 20.30 -1.72
N ARG A 5 -9.20 19.90 -1.74
CA ARG A 5 -8.81 18.49 -1.62
C ARG A 5 -9.03 18.01 -0.18
N LYS A 6 -9.47 16.76 -0.04
CA LYS A 6 -9.65 16.13 1.27
C LYS A 6 -8.29 15.94 1.94
N LYS A 7 -8.21 16.25 3.23
CA LYS A 7 -7.02 15.96 4.05
C LYS A 7 -6.78 14.44 4.08
N LEU A 8 -5.52 14.06 4.07
CA LEU A 8 -5.12 12.67 4.09
C LEU A 8 -5.17 12.09 5.51
N ASP A 9 -5.83 10.95 5.67
CA ASP A 9 -5.95 10.18 6.91
C ASP A 9 -5.24 8.82 6.75
N PRO A 10 -4.44 8.36 7.73
CA PRO A 10 -3.74 7.07 7.69
C PRO A 10 -4.65 5.86 7.40
N LEU A 11 -5.88 5.85 7.94
CA LEU A 11 -6.84 4.76 7.72
C LEU A 11 -7.28 4.69 6.25
N VAL A 12 -7.35 5.84 5.57
CA VAL A 12 -7.68 5.87 4.13
C VAL A 12 -6.50 5.33 3.31
N ILE A 13 -5.25 5.66 3.69
CA ILE A 13 -4.04 5.11 3.05
C ILE A 13 -4.05 3.58 3.18
N ARG A 14 -4.27 3.08 4.40
CA ARG A 14 -4.41 1.65 4.70
C ARG A 14 -5.45 1.01 3.80
N PHE A 15 -6.69 1.51 3.83
CA PHE A 15 -7.79 0.96 3.04
C PHE A 15 -7.47 0.88 1.55
N VAL A 16 -6.93 1.96 0.97
CA VAL A 16 -6.55 1.99 -0.46
C VAL A 16 -5.42 1.01 -0.76
N ALA A 17 -4.40 0.95 0.09
CA ALA A 17 -3.27 0.04 -0.08
C ALA A 17 -3.71 -1.42 -0.01
N THR A 18 -4.51 -1.79 1.00
CA THR A 18 -5.10 -3.13 1.13
C THR A 18 -5.91 -3.50 -0.11
N ALA A 19 -6.76 -2.60 -0.61
CA ALA A 19 -7.57 -2.86 -1.81
C ALA A 19 -6.69 -3.09 -3.06
N LEU A 20 -5.61 -2.32 -3.22
CA LEU A 20 -4.67 -2.51 -4.33
C LEU A 20 -3.88 -3.82 -4.21
N ILE A 21 -3.46 -4.19 -3.00
CA ILE A 21 -2.78 -5.48 -2.77
C ILE A 21 -3.74 -6.65 -3.06
N LEU A 22 -5.02 -6.56 -2.64
CA LEU A 22 -6.02 -7.58 -2.95
C LEU A 22 -6.26 -7.70 -4.46
N ALA A 23 -6.34 -6.58 -5.18
CA ALA A 23 -6.61 -6.57 -6.61
C ALA A 23 -5.41 -7.03 -7.47
N ASN A 24 -4.19 -6.62 -7.09
CA ASN A 24 -3.00 -6.76 -7.94
C ASN A 24 -1.92 -7.68 -7.35
N GLY A 25 -2.16 -8.23 -6.16
CA GLY A 25 -1.17 -8.96 -5.36
C GLY A 25 -0.12 -8.10 -4.67
N SER A 26 0.04 -6.84 -5.09
CA SER A 26 0.98 -5.88 -4.49
C SER A 26 0.60 -4.42 -4.78
N THR A 27 1.24 -3.48 -4.10
CA THR A 27 1.10 -2.04 -4.37
C THR A 27 2.40 -1.29 -4.12
N THR A 28 2.54 -0.12 -4.74
CA THR A 28 3.61 0.84 -4.43
C THR A 28 3.04 2.14 -3.85
N THR A 29 3.91 3.00 -3.32
CA THR A 29 3.55 4.37 -2.91
C THR A 29 2.89 5.16 -4.05
N LEU A 30 3.36 4.96 -5.30
CA LEU A 30 2.83 5.69 -6.45
C LEU A 30 1.40 5.26 -6.81
N ASP A 31 1.10 3.96 -6.70
CA ASP A 31 -0.24 3.43 -6.98
C ASP A 31 -1.26 3.95 -5.97
N VAL A 32 -0.90 3.90 -4.69
CA VAL A 32 -1.72 4.44 -3.60
C VAL A 32 -1.94 5.95 -3.79
N LYS A 33 -0.89 6.71 -4.14
CA LYS A 33 -0.99 8.14 -4.45
C LYS A 33 -1.96 8.43 -5.60
N LYS A 34 -1.86 7.68 -6.70
CA LYS A 34 -2.74 7.86 -7.86
C LYS A 34 -4.20 7.60 -7.46
N SER A 35 -4.47 6.49 -6.77
CA SER A 35 -5.81 6.14 -6.31
C SER A 35 -6.39 7.17 -5.34
N LEU A 36 -5.59 7.67 -4.39
CA LEU A 36 -6.02 8.72 -3.45
C LEU A 36 -6.33 10.04 -4.17
N ARG A 37 -5.48 10.46 -5.12
CA ARG A 37 -5.71 11.70 -5.89
C ARG A 37 -6.95 11.62 -6.77
N GLN A 38 -7.21 10.47 -7.39
CA GLN A 38 -8.45 10.23 -8.14
C GLN A 38 -9.70 10.37 -7.26
N ARG A 39 -9.58 10.05 -5.96
CA ARG A 39 -10.65 10.20 -4.96
C ARG A 39 -10.71 11.59 -4.31
N GLY A 40 -9.91 12.55 -4.80
CA GLY A 40 -9.92 13.94 -4.36
C GLY A 40 -9.09 14.24 -3.12
N TYR A 41 -8.19 13.35 -2.68
CA TYR A 41 -7.32 13.58 -1.53
C TYR A 41 -6.05 14.36 -1.89
N GLU A 42 -5.56 15.16 -0.95
CA GLU A 42 -4.24 15.78 -1.02
C GLU A 42 -3.15 14.75 -0.66
N ALA A 43 -2.80 13.92 -1.64
CA ALA A 43 -1.86 12.82 -1.43
C ALA A 43 -0.44 13.21 -1.89
N ARG A 44 0.46 13.46 -0.93
CA ARG A 44 1.90 13.73 -1.18
C ARG A 44 2.71 12.45 -1.04
N GLN A 45 3.75 12.32 -1.86
CA GLN A 45 4.53 11.07 -1.94
C GLN A 45 5.22 10.73 -0.60
N ALA A 46 5.80 11.74 0.07
CA ALA A 46 6.50 11.55 1.34
C ALA A 46 5.55 11.03 2.43
N ASP A 47 4.41 11.69 2.63
CA ASP A 47 3.40 11.32 3.62
C ASP A 47 2.91 9.88 3.43
N ILE A 48 2.58 9.51 2.18
CA ILE A 48 2.12 8.15 1.85
C ILE A 48 3.23 7.13 2.08
N SER A 49 4.47 7.46 1.69
CA SER A 49 5.63 6.59 1.84
C SER A 49 5.92 6.28 3.31
N GLN A 50 5.79 7.28 4.18
CA GLN A 50 5.96 7.12 5.62
C GLN A 50 4.83 6.29 6.22
N TRP A 51 3.58 6.63 5.94
CA TRP A 51 2.43 5.89 6.46
C TRP A 51 2.36 4.45 5.95
N LEU A 52 2.67 4.18 4.68
CA LEU A 52 2.75 2.81 4.16
C LEU A 52 3.79 1.98 4.88
N LEU A 53 4.92 2.56 5.27
CA LEU A 53 5.92 1.85 6.05
C LEU A 53 5.38 1.47 7.43
N VAL A 54 4.76 2.43 8.12
CA VAL A 54 4.13 2.22 9.42
C VAL A 54 3.08 1.12 9.32
N ILE A 55 2.14 1.24 8.37
CA ILE A 55 1.08 0.26 8.13
C ILE A 55 1.67 -1.12 7.83
N CYS A 56 2.68 -1.19 6.96
CA CYS A 56 3.34 -2.45 6.61
C CYS A 56 3.91 -3.16 7.85
N PHE A 57 4.56 -2.42 8.75
CA PHE A 57 5.07 -3.00 10.00
C PHE A 57 3.95 -3.44 10.94
N TRP A 58 2.93 -2.59 11.14
CA TRP A 58 1.82 -2.87 12.06
C TRP A 58 0.95 -4.06 11.61
N GLU A 59 0.74 -4.22 10.30
CA GLU A 59 -0.06 -5.30 9.74
C GLU A 59 0.76 -6.52 9.30
N ASN A 60 2.06 -6.51 9.59
CA ASN A 60 2.98 -7.57 9.21
C ASN A 60 2.93 -7.89 7.70
N TRP A 61 2.85 -6.87 6.84
CA TRP A 61 2.94 -7.06 5.40
C TRP A 61 4.37 -7.36 4.97
N ALA A 62 4.52 -8.01 3.82
CA ALA A 62 5.82 -8.14 3.17
C ALA A 62 6.16 -6.83 2.44
N VAL A 63 7.43 -6.43 2.53
CA VAL A 63 7.97 -5.30 1.78
C VAL A 63 9.28 -5.70 1.11
N LYS A 64 9.40 -5.38 -0.18
CA LYS A 64 10.63 -5.51 -0.95
C LYS A 64 11.03 -4.15 -1.50
N ASP A 65 12.27 -3.75 -1.26
CA ASP A 65 12.87 -2.60 -1.96
C ASP A 65 13.60 -3.10 -3.22
N ASN A 66 13.33 -2.48 -4.36
CA ASN A 66 13.99 -2.79 -5.64
C ASN A 66 15.08 -1.77 -6.02
N GLY A 67 15.46 -0.88 -5.10
CA GLY A 67 16.42 0.19 -5.32
C GLY A 67 15.83 1.46 -5.95
N LYS A 68 14.57 1.42 -6.41
CA LYS A 68 13.83 2.59 -6.92
C LYS A 68 12.62 2.92 -6.06
N HIS A 69 11.92 1.90 -5.58
CA HIS A 69 10.76 2.04 -4.72
C HIS A 69 10.48 0.74 -3.96
N ARG A 70 9.68 0.88 -2.91
CA ARG A 70 9.20 -0.23 -2.11
C ARG A 70 7.91 -0.79 -2.70
N ILE A 71 7.83 -2.11 -2.75
CA ILE A 71 6.68 -2.91 -3.18
C ILE A 71 6.14 -3.60 -1.93
N TYR A 72 4.87 -3.38 -1.64
CA TYR A 72 4.17 -3.93 -0.49
C TYR A 72 3.19 -5.01 -0.93
N SER A 73 3.11 -6.11 -0.19
CA SER A 73 2.16 -7.20 -0.44
C SER A 73 1.81 -7.90 0.88
N PHE A 74 0.73 -8.68 0.91
CA PHE A 74 0.50 -9.56 2.06
C PHE A 74 1.58 -10.64 2.14
N GLN A 75 1.80 -11.16 3.34
CA GLN A 75 2.68 -12.31 3.55
C GLN A 75 2.13 -13.50 2.76
N LYS A 76 3.01 -14.14 2.01
CA LYS A 76 2.70 -15.43 1.41
C LYS A 76 3.11 -16.49 2.42
N PHE A 77 2.14 -17.12 3.06
CA PHE A 77 2.43 -18.35 3.78
C PHE A 77 2.76 -19.41 2.73
N ALA A 78 4.01 -19.90 2.74
CA ALA A 78 4.33 -21.09 1.99
C ALA A 78 3.49 -22.22 2.58
N ILE A 79 2.48 -22.68 1.85
CA ILE A 79 1.83 -23.94 2.17
C ILE A 79 2.86 -24.99 1.77
N THR A 80 3.64 -25.47 2.73
CA THR A 80 4.49 -26.64 2.52
C THR A 80 3.55 -27.78 2.18
N GLN A 81 3.47 -28.16 0.90
CA GLN A 81 2.72 -29.35 0.53
C GLN A 81 3.40 -30.54 1.22
N PRO A 82 2.66 -31.41 1.94
CA PRO A 82 3.25 -32.60 2.51
C PRO A 82 3.78 -33.44 1.34
N ILE A 83 5.05 -33.82 1.44
CA ILE A 83 5.70 -34.75 0.51
C ILE A 83 4.98 -36.08 0.69
N SER A 84 4.13 -36.45 -0.27
CA SER A 84 3.59 -37.81 -0.37
C SER A 84 4.73 -38.73 -0.81
N ASN A 85 5.21 -39.57 0.12
CA ASN A 85 6.02 -40.75 -0.16
C ASN A 85 5.14 -41.91 -0.65
#